data_AF-A0AAJ4W5W5-F1
#
_entry.id   AF-A0AAJ4W5W5-F1
#
_cell.length_a   1.000
_cell.length_b   1.000
_cell.length_c   1.000
_cell.angle_alpha   90.00
_cell.angle_beta   90.00
_cell.angle_gamma   90.00
#
_symmetry.space_group_name_H-M   'P 1'
#
loop_
_entity.id
_entity.type
_entity.pdbx_description
1 polymer ?
#
loop_
_entity_poly.entity_id
_entity_poly.type
_entity_poly.pdbx_seq_one_letter_code
_entity_poly.pdbx_strand_id
1 'polypeptide(L)'
;MKKKITTLFLLALGASMYAQTPDPIGMGVGTALVPNKSAILDIAASKKGVLIPRVALNDVKVFGLEGDSKTESMLVYNNTGTLAKGFYYWTNNTTTPTESKWELITSESVLNEKITEVKKYVKDEITKITGAAGDLSYLVAFKPDATGSSTGTFSYLVPSAPDADGNITYSKTEITLKDLVLMSETKTYMRTEMHDIKDPKDATKTINVVKAYWYFNEQAVNNWLKVDGNDIKDILDPVKGIALDTNIAGVFKIDVIDAVNNNWSDLFEKNKEYIKEFLKTTPGNVFVKEVEVPGKP
;
A
#
# COMPACT_ATOMS: atom_id res chain seq x y z
N MET A 1 60.24 -47.54 71.35
CA MET A 1 59.16 -46.65 70.86
C MET A 1 59.65 -45.47 70.01
N LYS A 2 60.84 -44.88 70.27
CA LYS A 2 61.34 -43.69 69.56
C LYS A 2 61.56 -43.85 68.04
N LYS A 3 62.05 -45.02 67.54
CA LYS A 3 62.32 -45.24 66.11
C LYS A 3 61.07 -45.38 65.23
N LYS A 4 59.93 -45.85 65.78
CA LYS A 4 58.68 -46.00 65.01
C LYS A 4 57.93 -44.67 64.84
N ILE A 5 58.13 -43.73 65.78
CA ILE A 5 57.53 -42.40 65.72
C ILE A 5 58.23 -41.54 64.65
N THR A 6 59.56 -41.62 64.51
CA THR A 6 60.29 -40.90 63.46
C THR A 6 59.94 -41.39 62.05
N THR A 7 59.76 -42.70 61.86
CA THR A 7 59.32 -43.24 60.56
C THR A 7 57.89 -42.81 60.21
N LEU A 8 56.99 -42.79 61.20
CA LEU A 8 55.61 -42.33 60.99
C LEU A 8 55.56 -40.82 60.69
N PHE A 9 56.43 -40.03 61.32
CA PHE A 9 56.57 -38.60 61.07
C PHE A 9 57.14 -38.32 59.68
N LEU A 10 58.15 -39.08 59.22
CA LEU A 10 58.67 -38.98 57.85
C LEU A 10 57.65 -39.42 56.80
N LEU A 11 56.82 -40.44 57.10
CA LEU A 11 55.78 -40.89 56.17
C LEU A 11 54.65 -39.85 56.04
N ALA A 12 54.30 -39.16 57.12
CA ALA A 12 53.34 -38.05 57.11
C ALA A 12 53.86 -36.81 56.36
N LEU A 13 55.16 -36.54 56.43
CA LEU A 13 55.84 -35.51 55.62
C LEU A 13 55.92 -35.89 54.13
N GLY A 14 56.06 -37.19 53.81
CA GLY A 14 56.05 -37.66 52.41
C GLY A 14 54.65 -37.68 51.78
N ALA A 15 53.60 -37.96 52.57
CA ALA A 15 52.21 -37.97 52.09
C ALA A 15 51.66 -36.57 51.76
N SER A 16 52.22 -35.51 52.35
CA SER A 16 51.84 -34.12 52.06
C SER A 16 52.45 -33.56 50.76
N MET A 17 53.37 -34.30 50.12
CA MET A 17 53.93 -33.92 48.81
C MET A 17 53.09 -34.40 47.61
N TYR A 18 52.10 -35.27 47.81
CA TYR A 18 51.26 -35.83 46.74
C TYR A 18 49.85 -35.22 46.64
N ALA A 19 49.55 -34.15 47.41
CA ALA A 19 48.23 -33.51 47.44
C ALA A 19 48.10 -32.26 46.54
N GLN A 20 49.11 -31.94 45.72
CA GLN A 20 48.99 -30.88 44.71
C GLN A 20 48.54 -31.55 43.40
N THR A 21 47.23 -31.61 43.19
CA THR A 21 46.64 -32.02 41.92
C THR A 21 47.12 -31.10 40.79
N PRO A 22 47.42 -31.65 39.59
CA PRO A 22 47.96 -30.91 38.46
C PRO A 22 46.83 -30.24 37.67
N ASP A 23 46.01 -29.41 38.33
CA ASP A 23 45.25 -28.42 37.57
C ASP A 23 46.29 -27.43 37.01
N PRO A 24 46.20 -27.00 35.74
CA PRO A 24 47.12 -26.00 35.22
C PRO A 24 47.01 -24.76 36.12
N ILE A 25 48.04 -24.55 36.95
CA ILE A 25 48.13 -23.38 37.81
C ILE A 25 48.14 -22.17 36.88
N GLY A 26 47.02 -21.45 36.85
CA GLY A 26 46.91 -20.20 36.11
C GLY A 26 48.02 -19.23 36.54
N MET A 27 48.34 -18.29 35.67
CA MET A 27 49.28 -17.23 35.97
C MET A 27 48.56 -16.06 36.65
N GLY A 28 48.95 -15.75 37.87
CA GLY A 28 48.53 -14.53 38.57
C GLY A 28 49.50 -13.39 38.30
N VAL A 29 48.99 -12.21 37.94
CA VAL A 29 49.80 -10.99 37.81
C VAL A 29 49.30 -9.92 38.77
N GLY A 30 50.21 -9.30 39.52
CA GLY A 30 49.90 -8.30 40.53
C GLY A 30 49.61 -8.92 41.90
N THR A 31 48.46 -8.61 42.49
CA THR A 31 48.05 -9.09 43.82
C THR A 31 47.28 -10.41 43.80
N ALA A 32 47.12 -11.03 42.63
CA ALA A 32 46.46 -12.33 42.46
C ALA A 32 47.38 -13.47 42.92
N LEU A 33 47.48 -13.68 44.25
CA LEU A 33 48.33 -14.72 44.85
C LEU A 33 47.80 -16.14 44.59
N VAL A 34 46.48 -16.29 44.51
CA VAL A 34 45.81 -17.52 44.09
C VAL A 34 44.87 -17.13 42.94
N PRO A 35 45.28 -17.39 41.69
CA PRO A 35 44.46 -17.11 40.52
C PRO A 35 43.11 -17.81 40.60
N ASN A 36 42.09 -17.23 39.97
CA ASN A 36 40.81 -17.88 39.79
C ASN A 36 41.00 -19.26 39.13
N LYS A 37 40.38 -20.31 39.69
CA LYS A 37 40.51 -21.69 39.20
C LYS A 37 40.07 -21.88 37.75
N SER A 38 39.24 -20.98 37.22
CA SER A 38 38.79 -21.00 35.82
C SER A 38 39.60 -20.09 34.90
N ALA A 39 40.66 -19.43 35.38
CA ALA A 39 41.46 -18.49 34.61
C ALA A 39 42.89 -19.00 34.41
N ILE A 40 43.34 -19.04 33.15
CA ILE A 40 44.76 -19.27 32.82
C ILE A 40 45.60 -18.01 33.06
N LEU A 41 44.99 -16.81 33.00
CA LEU A 41 45.61 -15.54 33.33
C LEU A 41 44.64 -14.73 34.21
N ASP A 42 45.05 -14.43 35.44
CA ASP A 42 44.31 -13.61 36.39
C ASP A 42 45.14 -12.37 36.76
N ILE A 43 44.60 -11.18 36.50
CA ILE A 43 45.31 -9.92 36.72
C ILE A 43 44.54 -9.10 37.74
N ALA A 44 45.15 -8.90 38.91
CA ALA A 44 44.54 -8.13 40.00
C ALA A 44 45.47 -7.01 40.46
N ALA A 45 44.93 -5.79 40.52
CA ALA A 45 45.59 -4.63 41.11
C ALA A 45 44.54 -3.61 41.58
N SER A 46 44.82 -2.85 42.63
CA SER A 46 43.86 -1.90 43.21
C SER A 46 43.71 -0.59 42.41
N LYS A 47 44.77 -0.15 41.73
CA LYS A 47 44.82 1.13 40.99
C LYS A 47 45.64 1.03 39.69
N LYS A 48 45.70 -0.16 39.09
CA LYS A 48 46.39 -0.40 37.81
C LYS A 48 45.47 -1.15 36.87
N GLY A 49 45.55 -0.82 35.59
CA GLY A 49 44.84 -1.52 34.51
C GLY A 49 45.79 -2.34 33.65
N VAL A 50 45.23 -2.97 32.61
CA VAL A 50 45.97 -3.76 31.62
C VAL A 50 45.91 -3.03 30.28
N LEU A 51 47.07 -2.87 29.63
CA LEU A 51 47.14 -2.41 28.25
C LEU A 51 47.22 -3.62 27.32
N ILE A 52 46.14 -3.84 26.58
CA ILE A 52 46.08 -4.78 25.46
C ILE A 52 46.88 -4.21 24.27
N PRO A 53 47.49 -5.04 23.39
CA PRO A 53 48.23 -4.58 22.22
C PRO A 53 47.49 -3.49 21.44
N ARG A 54 48.19 -2.36 21.25
CA ARG A 54 47.66 -1.21 20.52
C ARG A 54 48.17 -1.26 19.10
N VAL A 55 47.27 -1.38 18.14
CA VAL A 55 47.58 -1.52 16.72
C VAL A 55 46.85 -0.46 15.91
N ALA A 56 47.26 -0.28 14.66
CA ALA A 56 46.56 0.56 13.70
C ALA A 56 45.73 -0.33 12.78
N LEU A 57 44.41 -0.31 12.92
CA LEU A 57 43.51 -1.02 12.01
C LEU A 57 42.92 -0.03 11.00
N ASN A 58 43.16 -0.29 9.72
CA ASN A 58 42.69 0.58 8.63
C ASN A 58 41.57 -0.05 7.78
N ASP A 59 41.44 -1.37 7.83
CA ASP A 59 40.40 -2.13 7.13
C ASP A 59 39.96 -3.30 8.03
N VAL A 60 38.65 -3.46 8.21
CA VAL A 60 38.10 -4.55 9.03
C VAL A 60 38.39 -5.92 8.42
N LYS A 61 38.59 -6.03 7.11
CA LYS A 61 38.83 -7.31 6.43
C LYS A 61 40.29 -7.76 6.42
N VAL A 62 41.21 -6.89 6.86
CA VAL A 62 42.64 -7.17 6.85
C VAL A 62 43.11 -7.51 8.27
N PHE A 63 43.57 -8.74 8.49
CA PHE A 63 44.04 -9.18 9.81
C PHE A 63 45.21 -8.32 10.32
N GLY A 64 46.24 -8.12 9.50
CA GLY A 64 47.25 -7.06 9.70
C GLY A 64 48.16 -7.22 10.93
N LEU A 65 48.08 -8.33 11.66
CA LEU A 65 48.99 -8.64 12.76
C LEU A 65 50.12 -9.56 12.30
N GLU A 66 51.27 -9.45 12.98
CA GLU A 66 52.43 -10.30 12.73
C GLU A 66 52.09 -11.79 12.89
N GLY A 67 52.66 -12.63 12.02
CA GLY A 67 52.41 -14.07 11.98
C GLY A 67 51.11 -14.49 11.28
N ASP A 68 50.19 -13.55 11.00
CA ASP A 68 48.95 -13.75 10.22
C ASP A 68 48.14 -15.01 10.61
N SER A 69 48.10 -15.32 11.92
CA SER A 69 47.50 -16.55 12.43
C SER A 69 45.98 -16.62 12.26
N LYS A 70 45.32 -15.46 12.03
CA LYS A 70 43.86 -15.29 11.93
C LYS A 70 43.08 -16.03 13.01
N THR A 71 43.65 -16.08 14.21
CA THR A 71 43.08 -16.86 15.31
C THR A 71 41.79 -16.20 15.79
N GLU A 72 40.74 -17.01 15.93
CA GLU A 72 39.43 -16.57 16.43
C GLU A 72 39.57 -15.87 17.78
N SER A 73 38.78 -14.81 17.99
CA SER A 73 38.74 -14.06 19.25
C SER A 73 40.06 -13.39 19.66
N MET A 74 40.99 -13.19 18.73
CA MET A 74 42.18 -12.37 18.96
C MET A 74 41.75 -10.94 19.31
N LEU A 75 42.20 -10.39 20.45
CA LEU A 75 41.78 -9.08 20.96
C LEU A 75 42.90 -8.03 20.79
N VAL A 76 42.56 -6.88 20.21
CA VAL A 76 43.45 -5.72 20.07
C VAL A 76 42.73 -4.41 20.35
N TYR A 77 43.48 -3.34 20.61
CA TYR A 77 42.94 -1.98 20.71
C TYR A 77 43.40 -1.13 19.53
N ASN A 78 42.47 -0.67 18.70
CA ASN A 78 42.77 0.27 17.62
C ASN A 78 42.92 1.68 18.19
N ASN A 79 44.13 2.25 18.11
CA ASN A 79 44.42 3.58 18.64
C ASN A 79 44.70 4.64 17.57
N THR A 80 45.29 4.24 16.44
CA THR A 80 45.85 5.16 15.43
C THR A 80 45.44 4.81 13.99
N GLY A 81 44.64 3.77 13.76
CA GLY A 81 44.15 3.43 12.43
C GLY A 81 42.96 4.28 11.98
N THR A 82 42.53 4.11 10.74
CA THR A 82 41.37 4.84 10.15
C THR A 82 40.02 4.31 10.61
N LEU A 83 39.95 3.07 11.11
CA LEU A 83 38.73 2.54 11.71
C LEU A 83 38.41 3.27 13.02
N ALA A 84 37.17 3.11 13.51
CA ALA A 84 36.77 3.66 14.79
C ALA A 84 37.75 3.24 15.91
N LYS A 85 38.03 4.16 16.83
CA LYS A 85 38.91 3.90 17.96
C LYS A 85 38.19 2.97 18.96
N GLY A 86 38.82 1.89 19.40
CA GLY A 86 38.18 0.96 20.33
C GLY A 86 38.82 -0.42 20.38
N PHE A 87 38.17 -1.33 21.13
CA PHE A 87 38.58 -2.73 21.20
C PHE A 87 37.98 -3.52 20.05
N TYR A 88 38.81 -4.30 19.37
CA TYR A 88 38.41 -5.15 18.27
C TYR A 88 38.78 -6.60 18.55
N TYR A 89 37.91 -7.52 18.14
CA TYR A 89 38.22 -8.94 18.12
C TYR A 89 38.11 -9.51 16.71
N TRP A 90 38.96 -10.47 16.37
CA TRP A 90 38.92 -11.13 15.08
C TRP A 90 37.83 -12.21 15.07
N THR A 91 36.96 -12.18 14.06
CA THR A 91 35.92 -13.17 13.83
C THR A 91 36.16 -13.88 12.52
N ASN A 92 36.29 -15.20 12.57
CA ASN A 92 36.37 -16.06 11.40
C ASN A 92 34.97 -16.43 10.93
N ASN A 93 34.79 -16.39 9.62
CA ASN A 93 33.63 -16.97 8.99
C ASN A 93 33.98 -18.38 8.50
N THR A 94 33.30 -19.39 9.05
CA THR A 94 33.57 -20.82 8.77
C THR A 94 33.05 -21.27 7.41
N THR A 95 32.09 -20.57 6.82
CA THR A 95 31.50 -20.91 5.51
C THR A 95 32.18 -20.14 4.38
N THR A 96 32.53 -18.87 4.62
CA THR A 96 33.17 -17.97 3.67
C THR A 96 34.41 -17.32 4.33
N PRO A 97 35.57 -18.01 4.37
CA PRO A 97 36.76 -17.52 5.07
C PRO A 97 37.25 -16.12 4.66
N THR A 98 36.95 -15.70 3.43
CA THR A 98 37.24 -14.36 2.89
C THR A 98 36.40 -13.24 3.51
N GLU A 99 35.36 -13.59 4.27
CA GLU A 99 34.50 -12.66 5.01
C GLU A 99 34.88 -12.51 6.48
N SER A 100 35.94 -13.21 6.92
CA SER A 100 36.51 -13.03 8.26
C SER A 100 36.98 -11.58 8.44
N LYS A 101 36.71 -11.00 9.61
CA LYS A 101 36.91 -9.56 9.85
C LYS A 101 37.08 -9.22 11.32
N TRP A 102 37.60 -8.01 11.55
CA TRP A 102 37.62 -7.32 12.83
C TRP A 102 36.23 -6.79 13.18
N GLU A 103 35.72 -7.18 14.35
CA GLU A 103 34.47 -6.67 14.93
C GLU A 103 34.78 -5.74 16.10
N LEU A 104 34.12 -4.57 16.12
CA LEU A 104 34.28 -3.59 17.20
C LEU A 104 33.40 -3.97 18.40
N ILE A 105 34.00 -4.03 19.59
CA ILE A 105 33.26 -4.13 20.85
C ILE A 105 32.69 -2.74 21.17
N THR A 106 31.37 -2.61 21.10
CA THR A 106 30.65 -1.37 21.40
C THR A 106 30.02 -1.39 22.79
N SER A 107 29.90 -0.22 23.43
CA SER A 107 29.17 -0.07 24.70
C SER A 107 27.68 0.19 24.46
N GLU A 108 26.86 -0.15 25.46
CA GLU A 108 25.41 0.11 25.42
C GLU A 108 25.10 1.59 25.16
N SER A 109 25.88 2.51 25.74
CA SER A 109 25.74 3.95 25.52
C SER A 109 25.88 4.34 24.04
N VAL A 110 26.91 3.82 23.35
CA VAL A 110 27.16 4.10 21.93
C VAL A 110 26.07 3.47 21.06
N LEU A 111 25.60 2.26 21.42
CA LEU A 111 24.50 1.62 20.71
C LEU A 111 23.19 2.42 20.85
N ASN A 112 22.87 2.90 22.05
CA ASN A 112 21.67 3.71 22.31
C ASN A 112 21.71 5.06 21.57
N GLU A 113 22.88 5.68 21.46
CA GLU A 113 23.08 6.88 20.65
C GLU A 113 22.76 6.61 19.17
N LYS A 114 23.30 5.53 18.61
CA LYS A 114 23.04 5.13 17.21
C LYS A 114 21.58 4.79 16.97
N ILE A 115 20.93 4.10 17.91
CA ILE A 115 19.48 3.83 17.83
C ILE A 115 18.69 5.15 17.85
N THR A 116 19.09 6.10 18.67
CA THR A 116 18.45 7.42 18.75
C THR A 116 18.61 8.19 17.44
N GLU A 117 19.79 8.14 16.83
CA GLU A 117 20.08 8.74 15.52
C GLU A 117 19.20 8.11 14.42
N VAL A 118 19.08 6.78 14.37
CA VAL A 118 18.20 6.08 13.42
C VAL A 118 16.74 6.44 13.65
N LYS A 119 16.27 6.45 14.90
CA LYS A 119 14.89 6.87 15.24
C LYS A 119 14.62 8.30 14.76
N LYS A 120 15.59 9.20 14.93
CA LYS A 120 15.50 10.58 14.45
C LYS A 120 15.43 10.64 12.94
N TYR A 121 16.33 9.95 12.22
CA TYR A 121 16.31 9.89 10.76
C TYR A 121 14.95 9.40 10.24
N VAL A 122 14.44 8.30 10.79
CA VAL A 122 13.13 7.75 10.41
C VAL A 122 12.02 8.76 10.71
N LYS A 123 12.06 9.42 11.86
CA LYS A 123 11.09 10.47 12.21
C LYS A 123 11.16 11.65 11.25
N ASP A 124 12.35 12.08 10.86
CA ASP A 124 12.55 13.20 9.94
C ASP A 124 12.07 12.85 8.52
N GLU A 125 12.33 11.62 8.05
CA GLU A 125 11.80 11.12 6.77
C GLU A 125 10.28 11.01 6.78
N ILE A 126 9.68 10.51 7.87
CA ILE A 126 8.22 10.53 8.06
C ILE A 126 7.72 11.98 8.08
N THR A 127 8.43 12.88 8.76
CA THR A 127 8.07 14.31 8.81
C THR A 127 8.20 14.98 7.45
N LYS A 128 9.05 14.54 6.53
CA LYS A 128 9.03 15.05 5.14
C LYS A 128 7.77 14.64 4.39
N ILE A 129 7.21 13.47 4.73
CA ILE A 129 5.93 12.99 4.17
C ILE A 129 4.76 13.69 4.85
N THR A 130 4.82 13.93 6.16
CA THR A 130 3.73 14.49 6.97
C THR A 130 3.85 15.99 7.25
N GLY A 131 4.94 16.64 6.82
CA GLY A 131 5.33 18.00 7.18
C GLY A 131 4.77 19.08 6.28
N ALA A 132 3.78 18.77 5.46
CA ALA A 132 2.72 19.75 5.29
C ALA A 132 2.02 19.82 6.65
N ALA A 133 2.24 20.90 7.41
CA ALA A 133 1.51 21.21 8.65
C ALA A 133 0.02 21.54 8.35
N GLY A 134 -0.62 20.67 7.60
CA GLY A 134 -1.98 20.73 7.13
C GLY A 134 -2.53 19.31 7.11
N ASP A 135 -3.84 19.23 7.28
CA ASP A 135 -4.60 18.00 7.18
C ASP A 135 -4.11 17.12 6.01
N LEU A 136 -3.58 15.92 6.29
CA LEU A 136 -3.09 15.00 5.26
C LEU A 136 -4.23 14.41 4.41
N SER A 137 -5.48 14.79 4.70
CA SER A 137 -6.65 14.51 3.85
C SER A 137 -6.48 14.97 2.41
N TYR A 138 -5.57 15.92 2.13
CA TYR A 138 -5.27 16.39 0.77
C TYR A 138 -4.26 15.51 -0.01
N LEU A 139 -3.57 14.56 0.63
CA LEU A 139 -2.62 13.67 -0.05
C LEU A 139 -3.37 12.48 -0.66
N VAL A 140 -3.50 12.52 -1.98
CA VAL A 140 -4.07 11.42 -2.76
C VAL A 140 -2.94 10.68 -3.48
N ALA A 141 -2.76 9.40 -3.18
CA ALA A 141 -1.82 8.51 -3.86
C ALA A 141 -2.56 7.71 -4.95
N PHE A 142 -2.10 7.82 -6.20
CA PHE A 142 -2.62 6.99 -7.29
C PHE A 142 -1.81 5.71 -7.42
N LYS A 143 -2.50 4.56 -7.39
CA LYS A 143 -1.92 3.25 -7.65
C LYS A 143 -2.46 2.73 -9.00
N PRO A 144 -1.65 2.71 -10.07
CA PRO A 144 -2.06 2.12 -11.34
C PRO A 144 -2.33 0.62 -11.17
N ASP A 145 -3.21 0.08 -12.01
CA ASP A 145 -3.47 -1.36 -12.07
C ASP A 145 -2.28 -2.11 -12.70
N ALA A 146 -2.33 -3.45 -12.67
CA ALA A 146 -1.24 -4.32 -13.12
C ALA A 146 -0.84 -4.11 -14.59
N THR A 147 -1.66 -3.41 -15.38
CA THR A 147 -1.42 -3.09 -16.79
C THR A 147 -0.93 -1.65 -17.01
N GLY A 148 -0.75 -0.86 -15.94
CA GLY A 148 -0.27 0.53 -16.03
C GLY A 148 -1.33 1.52 -16.52
N SER A 149 -2.61 1.15 -16.48
CA SER A 149 -3.73 1.94 -17.01
C SER A 149 -4.16 3.05 -16.03
N SER A 150 -4.79 4.10 -16.57
CA SER A 150 -5.40 5.23 -15.83
C SER A 150 -6.62 4.84 -15.00
N THR A 151 -6.94 3.54 -14.94
CA THR A 151 -8.07 2.92 -14.21
C THR A 151 -7.72 2.46 -12.80
N GLY A 152 -6.53 2.81 -12.30
CA GLY A 152 -6.06 2.52 -10.96
C GLY A 152 -6.89 3.14 -9.82
N THR A 153 -6.49 2.86 -8.58
CA THR A 153 -7.16 3.37 -7.37
C THR A 153 -6.47 4.62 -6.83
N PHE A 154 -7.26 5.62 -6.46
CA PHE A 154 -6.83 6.74 -5.65
C PHE A 154 -7.00 6.36 -4.18
N SER A 155 -5.95 6.52 -3.39
CA SER A 155 -5.95 6.29 -1.94
C SER A 155 -5.76 7.62 -1.23
N TYR A 156 -6.60 7.93 -0.24
CA TYR A 156 -6.45 9.10 0.61
C TYR A 156 -6.65 8.72 2.08
N LEU A 157 -6.17 9.58 2.97
CA LEU A 157 -6.26 9.36 4.41
C LEU A 157 -7.39 10.21 5.00
N VAL A 158 -8.28 9.58 5.76
CA VAL A 158 -9.36 10.27 6.47
C VAL A 158 -8.95 10.41 7.94
N PRO A 159 -8.89 11.63 8.50
CA PRO A 159 -8.63 11.82 9.92
C PRO A 159 -9.81 11.34 10.76
N SER A 160 -9.50 10.64 11.84
CA SER A 160 -10.44 10.35 12.92
C SER A 160 -10.58 11.53 13.86
N ALA A 161 -11.63 11.52 14.69
CA ALA A 161 -11.75 12.48 15.78
C ALA A 161 -10.50 12.41 16.68
N PRO A 162 -9.95 13.55 17.13
CA PRO A 162 -8.80 13.57 18.04
C PRO A 162 -9.11 12.74 19.30
N ASP A 163 -8.13 11.97 19.75
CA ASP A 163 -8.22 11.31 21.04
C ASP A 163 -8.13 12.33 22.21
N ALA A 164 -8.29 11.84 23.44
CA ALA A 164 -8.29 12.70 24.63
C ALA A 164 -6.98 13.48 24.84
N ASP A 165 -5.89 13.04 24.19
CA ASP A 165 -4.57 13.66 24.24
C ASP A 165 -4.30 14.56 23.00
N GLY A 166 -5.28 14.70 22.10
CA GLY A 166 -5.22 15.53 20.90
C GLY A 166 -4.55 14.87 19.70
N ASN A 167 -4.26 13.56 19.74
CA ASN A 167 -3.70 12.85 18.59
C ASN A 167 -4.80 12.46 17.60
N ILE A 168 -4.50 12.66 16.31
CA ILE A 168 -5.39 12.29 15.21
C ILE A 168 -4.87 11.00 14.59
N THR A 169 -5.70 9.95 14.56
CA THR A 169 -5.39 8.74 13.77
C THR A 169 -5.98 8.87 12.37
N TYR A 170 -5.36 8.24 11.37
CA TYR A 170 -5.81 8.32 9.98
C TYR A 170 -6.20 6.93 9.46
N SER A 171 -7.36 6.83 8.80
CA SER A 171 -7.79 5.61 8.10
C SER A 171 -7.56 5.76 6.59
N LYS A 172 -7.05 4.71 5.95
CA LYS A 172 -6.88 4.69 4.49
C LYS A 172 -8.22 4.38 3.82
N THR A 173 -8.63 5.24 2.89
CA THR A 173 -9.80 5.02 2.03
C THR A 173 -9.34 4.96 0.57
N GLU A 174 -9.96 4.08 -0.22
CA GLU A 174 -9.67 3.90 -1.65
C GLU A 174 -10.91 4.24 -2.48
N ILE A 175 -10.70 4.90 -3.61
CA ILE A 175 -11.75 5.28 -4.58
C ILE A 175 -11.21 5.15 -6.01
N THR A 176 -12.03 4.68 -6.95
CA THR A 176 -11.62 4.61 -8.37
C THR A 176 -12.00 5.89 -9.12
N LEU A 177 -11.38 6.15 -10.28
CA LEU A 177 -11.81 7.26 -11.15
C LEU A 177 -13.29 7.13 -11.55
N LYS A 178 -13.74 5.90 -11.78
CA LYS A 178 -15.13 5.60 -12.10
C LYS A 178 -16.07 6.02 -10.97
N ASP A 179 -15.71 5.70 -9.72
CA ASP A 179 -16.52 6.08 -8.56
C ASP A 179 -16.50 7.60 -8.33
N LEU A 180 -15.36 8.26 -8.55
CA LEU A 180 -15.25 9.73 -8.50
C LEU A 180 -16.15 10.41 -9.55
N VAL A 181 -16.19 9.88 -10.78
CA VAL A 181 -17.03 10.41 -11.85
C VAL A 181 -18.51 10.16 -11.54
N LEU A 182 -18.87 8.98 -11.05
CA LEU A 182 -20.24 8.67 -10.62
C LEU A 182 -20.71 9.53 -9.45
N MET A 183 -19.83 9.85 -8.51
CA MET A 183 -20.12 10.77 -7.40
C MET A 183 -20.13 12.24 -7.83
N SER A 184 -19.44 12.58 -8.93
CA SER A 184 -19.49 13.91 -9.54
C SER A 184 -20.80 14.15 -10.29
N GLU A 185 -21.43 13.12 -10.85
CA GLU A 185 -22.71 13.24 -11.55
C GLU A 185 -23.87 13.48 -10.56
N THR A 186 -23.97 14.71 -10.06
CA THR A 186 -24.92 15.06 -8.98
C THR A 186 -26.31 15.45 -9.47
N LYS A 187 -26.47 15.69 -10.78
CA LYS A 187 -27.71 16.19 -11.38
C LYS A 187 -27.98 15.55 -12.73
N THR A 188 -28.70 14.44 -12.74
CA THR A 188 -29.30 13.88 -13.96
C THR A 188 -30.79 14.22 -14.00
N TYR A 189 -31.36 14.37 -15.19
CA TYR A 189 -32.77 14.73 -15.36
C TYR A 189 -33.43 13.81 -16.38
N MET A 190 -34.68 13.44 -16.12
CA MET A 190 -35.51 12.66 -17.03
C MET A 190 -36.85 13.36 -17.23
N ARG A 191 -37.33 13.42 -18.46
CA ARG A 191 -38.70 13.87 -18.76
C ARG A 191 -39.36 13.03 -19.84
N THR A 192 -40.68 12.98 -19.77
CA THR A 192 -41.53 12.43 -20.81
C THR A 192 -41.92 13.51 -21.81
N GLU A 193 -41.86 13.17 -23.09
CA GLU A 193 -42.51 13.92 -24.17
C GLU A 193 -43.82 13.22 -24.46
N MET A 194 -44.93 13.94 -24.32
CA MET A 194 -46.26 13.41 -24.59
C MET A 194 -46.71 13.79 -26.00
N HIS A 195 -47.57 12.97 -26.60
CA HIS A 195 -48.19 13.22 -27.88
C HIS A 195 -49.70 12.97 -27.78
N ASP A 196 -50.44 13.92 -28.32
CA ASP A 196 -51.89 13.87 -28.37
C ASP A 196 -52.33 13.02 -29.55
N ILE A 197 -53.04 11.94 -29.26
CA ILE A 197 -53.69 11.09 -30.26
C ILE A 197 -55.19 11.10 -30.05
N LYS A 198 -55.96 10.91 -31.12
CA LYS A 198 -57.40 10.66 -30.98
C LYS A 198 -57.62 9.33 -30.29
N ASP A 199 -58.55 9.27 -29.34
CA ASP A 199 -58.91 8.03 -28.66
C ASP A 199 -59.35 6.99 -29.71
N PRO A 200 -58.70 5.81 -29.78
CA PRO A 200 -59.08 4.74 -30.70
C PRO A 200 -60.54 4.29 -30.56
N LYS A 201 -61.18 4.55 -29.40
CA LYS A 201 -62.55 4.19 -29.09
C LYS A 201 -63.55 5.34 -29.27
N ASP A 202 -63.08 6.59 -29.35
CA ASP A 202 -63.92 7.79 -29.46
C ASP A 202 -63.17 8.93 -30.17
N ALA A 203 -63.41 9.08 -31.47
CA ALA A 203 -62.70 10.05 -32.30
C ALA A 203 -62.93 11.53 -31.94
N THR A 204 -63.86 11.83 -31.00
CA THR A 204 -64.10 13.18 -30.47
C THR A 204 -63.23 13.53 -29.27
N LYS A 205 -62.54 12.54 -28.70
CA LYS A 205 -61.67 12.70 -27.54
C LYS A 205 -60.21 12.57 -27.94
N THR A 206 -59.37 13.37 -27.28
CA THR A 206 -57.92 13.30 -27.40
C THR A 206 -57.38 12.65 -26.13
N ILE A 207 -56.53 11.64 -26.28
CA ILE A 207 -55.77 11.02 -25.19
C ILE A 207 -54.29 11.34 -25.36
N ASN A 208 -53.63 11.58 -24.24
CA ASN A 208 -52.22 11.96 -24.19
C ASN A 208 -51.39 10.71 -23.91
N VAL A 209 -50.57 10.30 -24.88
CA VAL A 209 -49.71 9.11 -24.78
C VAL A 209 -48.25 9.50 -24.75
N VAL A 210 -47.40 8.66 -24.17
CA VAL A 210 -45.95 8.92 -24.13
C VAL A 210 -45.37 8.70 -25.53
N LYS A 211 -44.78 9.74 -26.10
CA LYS A 211 -44.06 9.68 -27.38
C LYS A 211 -42.60 9.32 -27.19
N ALA A 212 -41.93 9.94 -26.23
CA ALA A 212 -40.53 9.67 -25.97
C ALA A 212 -40.15 9.87 -24.50
N TYR A 213 -39.13 9.15 -24.05
CA TYR A 213 -38.42 9.46 -22.82
C TYR A 213 -37.10 10.12 -23.16
N TRP A 214 -36.81 11.22 -22.48
CA TRP A 214 -35.57 11.95 -22.62
C TRP A 214 -34.77 11.87 -21.32
N TYR A 215 -33.52 11.45 -21.43
CA TYR A 215 -32.54 11.45 -20.34
C TYR A 215 -31.45 12.48 -20.62
N PHE A 216 -31.09 13.25 -19.61
CA PHE A 216 -30.08 14.29 -19.66
C PHE A 216 -29.05 14.01 -18.57
N ASN A 217 -27.79 13.85 -18.98
CA ASN A 217 -26.68 13.83 -18.04
C ASN A 217 -26.41 15.23 -17.48
N GLU A 218 -25.53 15.31 -16.49
CA GLU A 218 -25.21 16.58 -15.81
C GLU A 218 -24.63 17.64 -16.76
N GLN A 219 -23.85 17.24 -17.76
CA GLN A 219 -23.31 18.17 -18.74
C GLN A 219 -24.42 18.87 -19.55
N ALA A 220 -25.42 18.11 -20.01
CA ALA A 220 -26.56 18.65 -20.72
C ALA A 220 -27.40 19.58 -19.83
N VAL A 221 -27.67 19.17 -18.59
CA VAL A 221 -28.42 19.97 -17.61
C VAL A 221 -27.69 21.29 -17.28
N ASN A 222 -26.38 21.24 -17.06
CA ASN A 222 -25.59 22.44 -16.77
C ASN A 222 -25.51 23.39 -17.97
N ASN A 223 -25.39 22.86 -19.19
CA ASN A 223 -25.41 23.70 -20.39
C ASN A 223 -26.75 24.41 -20.56
N TRP A 224 -27.86 23.74 -20.25
CA TRP A 224 -29.19 24.35 -20.26
C TRP A 224 -29.33 25.49 -19.25
N LEU A 225 -28.89 25.26 -18.01
CA LEU A 225 -29.02 26.23 -16.91
C LEU A 225 -28.09 27.46 -17.03
N LYS A 226 -27.14 27.47 -17.98
CA LYS A 226 -26.27 28.64 -18.23
C LYS A 226 -27.00 29.84 -18.85
N VAL A 227 -28.17 29.63 -19.42
CA VAL A 227 -28.97 30.70 -20.03
C VAL A 227 -29.87 31.30 -18.95
N ASP A 228 -29.75 32.61 -18.72
CA ASP A 228 -30.56 33.31 -17.71
C ASP A 228 -32.06 33.15 -17.98
N GLY A 229 -32.79 32.67 -16.97
CA GLY A 229 -34.23 32.40 -17.04
C GLY A 229 -34.60 30.94 -17.32
N ASN A 230 -33.64 30.06 -17.63
CA ASN A 230 -33.89 28.63 -17.78
C ASN A 230 -34.04 27.91 -16.42
N ASP A 231 -35.09 27.10 -16.29
CA ASP A 231 -35.30 26.17 -15.17
C ASP A 231 -35.16 24.72 -15.69
N ILE A 232 -34.69 23.81 -14.85
CA ILE A 232 -34.54 22.38 -15.20
C ILE A 232 -35.87 21.76 -15.62
N LYS A 233 -36.99 22.20 -15.04
CA LYS A 233 -38.33 21.72 -15.40
C LYS A 233 -38.77 22.14 -16.81
N ASP A 234 -38.08 23.13 -17.39
CA ASP A 234 -38.41 23.72 -18.68
C ASP A 234 -37.61 23.13 -19.85
N ILE A 235 -36.65 22.22 -19.58
CA ILE A 235 -35.79 21.59 -20.62
C ILE A 235 -36.66 20.92 -21.68
N LEU A 236 -36.76 21.44 -22.90
CA LEU A 236 -37.67 20.96 -23.97
C LEU A 236 -39.19 21.18 -23.70
N ASP A 237 -39.56 22.14 -22.85
CA ASP A 237 -40.97 22.48 -22.63
C ASP A 237 -41.57 23.11 -23.91
N PRO A 238 -42.58 22.47 -24.53
CA PRO A 238 -43.20 22.97 -25.76
C PRO A 238 -43.93 24.31 -25.57
N VAL A 239 -44.30 24.67 -24.34
CA VAL A 239 -45.01 25.92 -24.01
C VAL A 239 -44.04 27.09 -23.87
N LYS A 240 -42.85 26.84 -23.32
CA LYS A 240 -41.82 27.88 -23.14
C LYS A 240 -40.93 28.07 -24.37
N GLY A 241 -40.88 27.11 -25.28
CA GLY A 241 -40.29 27.27 -26.62
C GLY A 241 -38.78 27.45 -26.66
N ILE A 242 -38.08 27.21 -25.55
CA ILE A 242 -36.61 27.25 -25.48
C ILE A 242 -36.11 25.86 -25.87
N ALA A 243 -35.40 25.75 -27.00
CA ALA A 243 -34.92 24.47 -27.50
C ALA A 243 -33.52 24.16 -26.95
N LEU A 244 -33.34 22.97 -26.37
CA LEU A 244 -32.02 22.40 -26.15
C LEU A 244 -31.61 21.68 -27.44
N ASP A 245 -30.37 21.85 -27.90
CA ASP A 245 -29.86 21.02 -28.98
C ASP A 245 -29.81 19.56 -28.50
N THR A 246 -30.70 18.74 -29.04
CA THR A 246 -30.88 17.34 -28.63
C THR A 246 -29.83 16.40 -29.21
N ASN A 247 -28.95 16.90 -30.09
CA ASN A 247 -27.88 16.10 -30.71
C ASN A 247 -26.53 16.20 -29.97
N ILE A 248 -26.51 16.85 -28.80
CA ILE A 248 -25.31 16.99 -28.00
C ILE A 248 -25.01 15.71 -27.20
N ALA A 249 -23.73 15.47 -26.94
CA ALA A 249 -23.28 14.40 -26.05
C ALA A 249 -23.92 14.55 -24.67
N GLY A 250 -24.55 13.48 -24.18
CA GLY A 250 -25.20 13.45 -22.87
C GLY A 250 -26.71 13.58 -22.86
N VAL A 251 -27.33 13.79 -24.03
CA VAL A 251 -28.80 13.70 -24.22
C VAL A 251 -29.14 12.37 -24.87
N PHE A 252 -30.04 11.61 -24.26
CA PHE A 252 -30.48 10.32 -24.77
C PHE A 252 -31.99 10.31 -24.94
N LYS A 253 -32.44 10.06 -26.17
CA LYS A 253 -33.86 9.93 -26.52
C LYS A 253 -34.22 8.45 -26.70
N ILE A 254 -35.28 8.02 -26.05
CA ILE A 254 -35.96 6.76 -26.33
C ILE A 254 -37.28 7.12 -27.02
N ASP A 255 -37.33 6.98 -28.35
CA ASP A 255 -38.56 7.20 -29.12
C ASP A 255 -39.46 5.96 -29.02
N VAL A 256 -40.57 6.09 -28.31
CA VAL A 256 -41.50 4.97 -28.07
C VAL A 256 -42.39 4.76 -29.28
N ILE A 257 -42.85 5.82 -29.94
CA ILE A 257 -43.76 5.72 -31.08
C ILE A 257 -43.05 5.14 -32.29
N ASP A 258 -41.88 5.65 -32.63
CA ASP A 258 -41.13 5.14 -33.79
C ASP A 258 -40.62 3.73 -33.55
N ALA A 259 -40.14 3.41 -32.34
CA ALA A 259 -39.72 2.04 -32.02
C ALA A 259 -40.88 1.03 -32.11
N VAL A 260 -42.06 1.40 -31.58
CA VAL A 260 -43.26 0.54 -31.67
C VAL A 260 -43.70 0.40 -33.12
N ASN A 261 -43.79 1.50 -33.88
CA ASN A 261 -44.18 1.46 -35.29
C ASN A 261 -43.24 0.63 -36.15
N ASN A 262 -41.91 0.78 -35.97
CA ASN A 262 -40.93 -0.01 -36.70
C ASN A 262 -41.03 -1.50 -36.34
N ASN A 263 -41.19 -1.83 -35.05
CA ASN A 263 -41.39 -3.21 -34.63
C ASN A 263 -42.68 -3.82 -35.22
N TRP A 264 -43.78 -3.06 -35.28
CA TRP A 264 -45.00 -3.51 -35.93
C TRP A 264 -44.83 -3.64 -37.45
N SER A 265 -44.20 -2.67 -38.11
CA SER A 265 -43.92 -2.70 -39.54
C SER A 265 -43.09 -3.92 -39.91
N ASP A 266 -42.02 -4.20 -39.17
CA ASP A 266 -41.19 -5.38 -39.34
C ASP A 266 -41.99 -6.67 -39.13
N LEU A 267 -42.87 -6.70 -38.13
CA LEU A 267 -43.71 -7.86 -37.86
C LEU A 267 -44.74 -8.08 -38.98
N PHE A 268 -45.30 -7.02 -39.55
CA PHE A 268 -46.22 -7.12 -40.69
C PHE A 268 -45.50 -7.49 -41.99
N GLU A 269 -44.35 -6.91 -42.29
CA GLU A 269 -43.57 -7.24 -43.49
C GLU A 269 -43.05 -8.68 -43.42
N LYS A 270 -42.51 -9.13 -42.28
CA LYS A 270 -42.08 -10.53 -42.11
C LYS A 270 -43.23 -11.52 -42.25
N ASN A 271 -44.43 -11.14 -41.86
CA ASN A 271 -45.61 -12.00 -41.93
C ASN A 271 -46.49 -11.72 -43.17
N LYS A 272 -46.06 -10.85 -44.09
CA LYS A 272 -46.88 -10.35 -45.21
C LYS A 272 -47.37 -11.46 -46.12
N GLU A 273 -46.51 -12.42 -46.46
CA GLU A 273 -46.90 -13.56 -47.29
C GLU A 273 -47.88 -14.49 -46.58
N TYR A 274 -47.66 -14.76 -45.29
CA TYR A 274 -48.57 -15.55 -44.47
C TYR A 274 -49.94 -14.88 -44.35
N ILE A 275 -49.97 -13.57 -44.12
CA ILE A 275 -51.21 -12.77 -44.09
C ILE A 275 -51.91 -12.80 -45.46
N LYS A 276 -51.17 -12.67 -46.57
CA LYS A 276 -51.73 -12.76 -47.93
C LYS A 276 -52.35 -14.14 -48.18
N GLU A 277 -51.70 -15.22 -47.76
CA GLU A 277 -52.19 -16.58 -47.95
C GLU A 277 -53.40 -16.91 -47.06
N PHE A 278 -53.38 -16.45 -45.80
CA PHE A 278 -54.52 -16.55 -44.88
C PHE A 278 -55.75 -15.80 -45.43
N LEU A 279 -55.58 -14.60 -45.98
CA LEU A 279 -56.68 -13.82 -46.56
C LEU A 279 -57.31 -14.50 -47.80
N LYS A 280 -56.53 -15.22 -48.62
CA LYS A 280 -57.08 -16.01 -49.75
C LYS A 280 -57.92 -17.20 -49.30
N THR A 281 -57.60 -17.77 -48.13
CA THR A 281 -58.27 -18.95 -47.58
C THR A 281 -59.44 -18.62 -46.67
N THR A 282 -59.66 -17.33 -46.38
CA THR A 282 -60.74 -16.87 -45.51
C THR A 282 -62.06 -16.80 -46.29
N PRO A 283 -63.17 -17.39 -45.79
CA PRO A 283 -64.47 -17.32 -46.46
C PRO A 283 -65.04 -15.90 -46.44
N GLY A 284 -65.17 -15.28 -47.61
CA GLY A 284 -65.71 -13.94 -47.81
C GLY A 284 -64.88 -13.14 -48.80
N ASN A 285 -65.53 -12.31 -49.63
CA ASN A 285 -64.85 -11.52 -50.67
C ASN A 285 -64.00 -10.39 -50.05
N VAL A 286 -62.80 -10.73 -49.58
CA VAL A 286 -61.80 -9.76 -49.13
C VAL A 286 -60.75 -9.59 -50.23
N PHE A 287 -60.80 -8.46 -50.93
CA PHE A 287 -59.84 -8.12 -51.98
C PHE A 287 -58.72 -7.25 -51.39
N VAL A 288 -57.48 -7.73 -51.45
CA VAL A 288 -56.30 -6.95 -51.03
C VAL A 288 -55.88 -6.05 -52.19
N LYS A 289 -55.96 -4.74 -52.02
CA LYS A 289 -55.43 -3.75 -52.95
C LYS A 289 -54.17 -3.14 -52.33
N GLU A 290 -53.01 -3.34 -52.96
CA GLU A 290 -51.81 -2.59 -52.63
C GLU A 290 -52.04 -1.13 -53.06
N VAL A 291 -52.01 -0.22 -52.10
CA VAL A 291 -52.10 1.22 -52.35
C VAL A 291 -50.77 1.81 -51.89
N GLU A 292 -49.94 2.25 -52.84
CA GLU A 292 -48.76 3.05 -52.51
C GLU A 292 -49.23 4.39 -51.94
N VAL A 293 -48.86 4.68 -50.70
CA VAL A 293 -49.11 5.98 -50.07
C VAL A 293 -47.86 6.84 -50.28
N PRO A 294 -47.94 7.99 -50.98
CA PRO A 294 -46.76 8.81 -51.23
C PRO A 294 -46.24 9.43 -49.92
N GLY A 295 -44.95 9.23 -49.61
CA GLY A 295 -44.23 10.04 -48.61
C GLY A 295 -43.79 9.35 -47.32
N LYS A 296 -43.83 8.03 -47.20
CA LYS A 296 -43.03 7.28 -46.21
C LYS A 296 -42.20 6.22 -46.96
N PRO A 297 -40.95 5.94 -46.54
CA PRO A 297 -40.20 4.81 -47.05
C PRO A 297 -40.93 3.50 -46.77
#